data_AF-A0A7X9A977-F1
#
_entry.id   AF-A0A7X9A977-F1
#
_cell.length_a   1.000
_cell.length_b   1.000
_cell.length_c   1.000
_cell.angle_alpha   90.00
_cell.angle_beta   90.00
_cell.angle_gamma   90.00
#
_symmetry.space_group_name_H-M   'P 1'
#
loop_
_entity.id
_entity.type
_entity.pdbx_description
1 polymer ?
#
loop_
_entity_poly.entity_id
_entity_poly.type
_entity_poly.pdbx_seq_one_letter_code
_entity_poly.pdbx_strand_id
1 'polypeptide(L)'
;MELAMVQEYKNRFEKYNTALPDDLSEVIENGTLTPFDDSPLYPWCLCLPDEIVRLKDLVPYCLKKRHYIVFARRCDMYQVAAINPNETDAVLEIHYQTGNKAFIDITEQFSSISEWVRNMKR
;
A
#
# COMPACT_ATOMS: atom_id res chain seq x y z
N MET A 1 -11.54 11.32 14.70
CA MET A 1 -10.12 10.93 14.60
C MET A 1 -9.83 10.34 13.22
N GLU A 2 -10.70 9.49 12.69
CA GLU A 2 -10.58 8.87 11.36
C GLU A 2 -10.60 9.85 10.18
N LEU A 3 -11.44 10.89 10.20
CA LEU A 3 -11.49 11.91 9.12
C LEU A 3 -10.17 12.68 8.95
N ALA A 4 -9.47 12.97 10.06
CA ALA A 4 -8.17 13.65 10.01
C ALA A 4 -7.09 12.75 9.44
N MET A 5 -7.18 11.45 9.71
CA MET A 5 -6.28 10.44 9.15
C MET A 5 -6.45 10.41 7.63
N VAL A 6 -7.66 10.14 7.11
CA VAL A 6 -7.92 10.07 5.65
C VAL A 6 -7.46 11.32 4.90
N GLN A 7 -7.65 12.51 5.47
CA GLN A 7 -7.16 13.74 4.85
C GLN A 7 -5.64 13.76 4.68
N GLU A 8 -4.89 13.23 5.64
CA GLU A 8 -3.43 13.14 5.54
C GLU A 8 -2.99 12.14 4.45
N TYR A 9 -3.71 11.03 4.27
CA TYR A 9 -3.47 10.10 3.16
C TYR A 9 -3.75 10.78 1.81
N LYS A 10 -4.83 11.57 1.70
CA LYS A 10 -5.12 12.37 0.50
C LYS A 10 -3.96 13.32 0.17
N ASN A 11 -3.51 14.10 1.16
CA ASN A 11 -2.37 15.02 1.00
C ASN A 11 -1.10 14.28 0.52
N ARG A 12 -0.89 13.05 1.01
CA ARG A 12 0.29 12.25 0.67
C ARG A 12 0.24 11.71 -0.76
N PHE A 13 -0.93 11.30 -1.24
CA PHE A 13 -1.15 10.90 -2.63
C PHE A 13 -1.06 12.10 -3.58
N GLU A 14 -1.57 13.27 -3.17
CA GLU A 14 -1.48 14.51 -3.95
C GLU A 14 -0.03 14.95 -4.20
N LYS A 15 0.89 14.72 -3.24
CA LYS A 15 2.33 14.94 -3.44
C LYS A 15 2.90 14.15 -4.64
N TYR A 16 2.24 13.06 -5.01
CA TYR A 16 2.61 12.23 -6.15
C TYR A 16 1.79 12.53 -7.42
N ASN A 17 1.04 13.63 -7.44
CA ASN A 17 0.12 14.05 -8.50
C ASN A 17 -0.94 12.98 -8.81
N THR A 18 -1.51 12.37 -7.76
CA THR A 18 -2.57 11.39 -7.89
C THR A 18 -3.55 11.52 -6.74
N ALA A 19 -4.79 11.08 -6.95
CA ALA A 19 -5.83 11.12 -5.93
C ALA A 19 -5.79 9.88 -5.03
N LEU A 20 -6.31 10.05 -3.82
CA LEU A 20 -6.93 9.01 -2.99
C LEU A 20 -7.80 8.04 -3.80
N PRO A 21 -7.47 6.76 -4.11
CA PRO A 21 -8.48 5.89 -4.72
C PRO A 21 -9.66 5.73 -3.77
N ASP A 22 -10.89 5.79 -4.30
CA ASP A 22 -12.11 5.73 -3.49
C ASP A 22 -12.19 4.43 -2.68
N ASP A 23 -11.87 3.28 -3.29
CA ASP A 23 -11.80 1.97 -2.61
C ASP A 23 -10.82 2.00 -1.41
N LEU A 24 -9.68 2.68 -1.54
CA LEU A 24 -8.71 2.76 -0.45
C LEU A 24 -9.21 3.72 0.64
N SER A 25 -9.84 4.83 0.26
CA SER A 25 -10.50 5.74 1.20
C SER A 25 -11.54 4.99 2.03
N GLU A 26 -12.41 4.20 1.38
CA GLU A 26 -13.45 3.42 2.04
C GLU A 26 -12.87 2.37 3.00
N VAL A 27 -11.81 1.66 2.58
CA VAL A 27 -11.14 0.65 3.43
C VAL A 27 -10.54 1.27 4.69
N ILE A 28 -9.99 2.49 4.58
CA ILE A 28 -9.44 3.25 5.72
C ILE A 28 -10.56 3.80 6.60
N GLU A 29 -11.59 4.41 6.02
CA GLU A 29 -12.74 5.00 6.73
C GLU A 29 -13.52 3.97 7.52
N ASN A 30 -13.70 2.77 6.96
CA ASN A 30 -14.40 1.66 7.63
C ASN A 30 -13.53 0.93 8.66
N GLY A 31 -12.28 1.37 8.88
CA GLY A 31 -11.35 0.72 9.80
C GLY A 31 -10.98 -0.71 9.38
N THR A 32 -11.19 -1.08 8.12
CA THR A 32 -10.84 -2.43 7.62
C THR A 32 -9.33 -2.60 7.53
N LEU A 33 -8.59 -1.54 7.24
CA LEU A 33 -7.12 -1.51 7.30
C LEU A 33 -6.68 -0.37 8.22
N THR A 34 -6.04 -0.70 9.34
CA THR A 34 -5.56 0.27 10.35
C THR A 34 -4.03 0.24 10.42
N PRO A 35 -3.36 1.30 10.90
CA PRO A 35 -1.90 1.31 11.01
C PRO A 35 -1.35 0.50 12.18
N PHE A 36 -2.23 -0.16 12.95
CA PHE A 36 -1.91 -0.83 14.20
C PHE A 36 -1.92 -2.35 14.03
N ASP A 37 -1.29 -3.05 14.96
CA ASP A 37 -1.17 -4.52 14.96
C ASP A 37 -2.52 -5.23 15.24
N ASP A 38 -3.58 -4.47 15.53
CA ASP A 38 -4.96 -4.96 15.67
C ASP A 38 -5.80 -4.78 14.39
N SER A 39 -5.15 -4.42 13.27
CA SER A 39 -5.78 -4.32 11.96
C SER A 39 -6.62 -5.57 11.65
N PRO A 40 -7.89 -5.42 11.21
CA PRO A 40 -8.72 -6.54 10.80
C PRO A 40 -8.14 -7.37 9.64
N LEU A 41 -7.11 -6.86 8.96
CA LEU A 41 -6.37 -7.57 7.91
C LEU A 41 -5.01 -8.08 8.38
N TYR A 42 -4.74 -8.17 9.69
CA TYR A 42 -3.48 -8.69 10.22
C TYR A 42 -3.09 -10.00 9.51
N PRO A 43 -1.84 -10.14 9.00
CA PRO A 43 -0.65 -9.33 9.32
C PRO A 43 -0.50 -8.03 8.51
N TRP A 44 -1.48 -7.62 7.72
CA TRP A 44 -1.43 -6.37 6.95
C TRP A 44 -1.89 -5.17 7.76
N CYS A 45 -1.05 -4.14 7.74
CA CYS A 45 -1.19 -2.90 8.47
C CYS A 45 -1.10 -1.73 7.47
N LEU A 46 -1.92 -0.69 7.66
CA LEU A 46 -1.85 0.54 6.88
C LEU A 46 -0.47 1.19 7.11
N CYS A 47 0.18 1.65 6.04
CA CYS A 47 1.39 2.45 6.19
C CYS A 47 1.07 3.77 6.86
N LEU A 48 1.89 4.21 7.81
CA LEU A 48 1.78 5.58 8.33
C LEU A 48 2.00 6.60 7.19
N PRO A 49 1.46 7.83 7.31
CA PRO A 49 1.56 8.81 6.22
C PRO A 49 2.98 9.08 5.72
N ASP A 50 3.99 9.04 6.58
CA ASP A 50 5.39 9.21 6.19
C ASP A 50 5.96 7.99 5.45
N GLU A 51 5.47 6.78 5.75
CA GLU A 51 5.80 5.50 5.09
C GLU A 51 5.19 5.34 3.69
N ILE A 52 4.14 6.12 3.35
CA ILE A 52 3.55 6.12 2.01
C ILE A 52 4.52 6.76 1.02
N VAL A 53 5.24 5.91 0.28
CA VAL A 53 6.26 6.32 -0.67
C VAL A 53 5.99 5.74 -2.05
N ARG A 54 6.62 6.31 -3.08
CA ARG A 54 6.67 5.62 -4.37
C ARG A 54 7.57 4.39 -4.22
N LEU A 55 7.18 3.30 -4.87
CA LEU A 55 7.90 2.04 -4.82
C LEU A 55 9.37 2.20 -5.24
N LYS A 56 9.67 3.11 -6.18
CA LYS A 56 11.06 3.42 -6.58
C LYS A 56 11.93 3.98 -5.45
N ASP A 57 11.33 4.66 -4.47
CA ASP A 57 12.06 5.31 -3.38
C ASP A 57 12.36 4.27 -2.29
N LEU A 58 11.48 3.27 -2.13
CA LEU A 58 11.72 2.10 -1.29
C LEU A 58 12.65 1.08 -1.96
N VAL A 59 12.50 0.89 -3.27
CA VAL A 59 13.16 -0.15 -4.04
C VAL A 59 13.61 0.39 -5.41
N PRO A 60 14.80 1.03 -5.50
CA PRO A 60 15.26 1.80 -6.67
C PRO A 60 15.36 1.02 -7.98
N TYR A 61 15.51 -0.31 -7.90
CA TYR A 61 15.70 -1.17 -9.08
C TYR A 61 14.39 -1.62 -9.73
N CYS A 62 13.23 -1.28 -9.16
CA CYS A 62 11.91 -1.64 -9.70
C CYS A 62 11.46 -0.71 -10.84
N LEU A 63 12.24 -0.63 -11.93
CA LEU A 63 12.06 0.39 -12.98
C LEU A 63 10.71 0.33 -13.71
N LYS A 64 10.12 -0.86 -13.88
CA LYS A 64 8.84 -1.06 -14.59
C LYS A 64 7.61 -0.69 -13.76
N LYS A 65 7.73 -0.64 -12.42
CA LYS A 65 6.62 -0.37 -11.49
C LYS A 65 6.91 0.84 -10.59
N ARG A 66 7.81 1.72 -11.04
CA ARG A 66 8.32 2.89 -10.29
C ARG A 66 7.27 3.91 -9.85
N HIS A 67 6.09 3.89 -10.48
CA HIS A 67 4.98 4.81 -10.21
C HIS A 67 4.00 4.29 -9.16
N TYR A 68 4.12 3.03 -8.75
CA TYR A 68 3.30 2.47 -7.70
C TYR A 68 3.56 3.19 -6.37
N ILE A 69 2.51 3.37 -5.58
CA ILE A 69 2.55 4.01 -4.27
C ILE A 69 2.27 2.93 -3.24
N VAL A 70 3.18 2.78 -2.29
CA VAL A 70 3.03 1.87 -1.15
C VAL A 70 1.96 2.41 -0.21
N PHE A 71 1.00 1.58 0.15
CA PHE A 71 -0.09 1.97 1.05
C PHE A 71 -0.26 1.03 2.25
N ALA A 72 0.19 -0.23 2.17
CA ALA A 72 0.15 -1.16 3.28
C ALA A 72 1.49 -1.89 3.42
N ARG A 73 1.78 -2.35 4.63
CA ARG A 73 2.94 -3.16 4.98
C ARG A 73 2.49 -4.39 5.76
N ARG A 74 3.25 -5.48 5.63
CA ARG A 74 3.14 -6.58 6.58
C ARG A 74 3.87 -6.24 7.87
N CYS A 75 3.27 -6.63 8.98
CA CYS A 75 3.80 -6.45 10.32
C CYS A 75 4.81 -7.56 10.70
N ASP A 76 4.83 -8.70 9.98
CA ASP A 76 5.65 -9.88 10.28
C ASP A 76 6.82 -10.14 9.31
N MET A 77 6.90 -9.43 8.19
CA MET A 77 7.98 -9.57 7.19
C MET A 77 8.13 -8.32 6.33
N TYR A 78 9.23 -8.24 5.57
CA TYR A 78 9.52 -7.13 4.66
C TYR A 78 8.69 -7.19 3.37
N GLN A 79 7.36 -7.10 3.49
CA GLN A 79 6.44 -7.11 2.36
C GLN A 79 5.56 -5.86 2.40
N VAL A 80 5.29 -5.29 1.23
CA VAL A 80 4.41 -4.13 1.06
C VAL A 80 3.37 -4.39 -0.02
N ALA A 81 2.22 -3.73 0.11
CA ALA A 81 1.22 -3.62 -0.93
C ALA A 81 1.33 -2.23 -1.55
N ALA A 82 1.34 -2.18 -2.88
CA ALA A 82 1.45 -0.94 -3.63
C ALA A 82 0.41 -0.88 -4.75
N ILE A 83 -0.07 0.32 -5.06
CA ILE A 83 -1.09 0.57 -6.08
C ILE A 83 -0.61 1.57 -7.13
N ASN A 84 -1.12 1.46 -8.34
CA ASN A 84 -0.99 2.51 -9.35
C ASN A 84 -2.38 3.07 -9.71
N PRO A 85 -2.79 4.19 -9.10
CA PRO A 85 -4.10 4.79 -9.35
C PRO A 85 -4.28 5.29 -10.80
N ASN A 86 -3.18 5.47 -11.54
CA ASN A 86 -3.22 6.05 -12.88
C ASN A 86 -3.35 5.00 -14.00
N GLU A 87 -3.25 3.71 -13.70
CA GLU A 87 -3.23 2.66 -14.73
C GLU A 87 -4.34 1.63 -14.56
N THR A 88 -4.60 1.12 -13.35
CA THR A 88 -5.54 0.00 -13.18
C THR A 88 -6.11 -0.20 -11.76
N ASP A 89 -5.81 0.64 -10.77
CA ASP A 89 -6.08 0.37 -9.33
C ASP A 89 -5.60 -1.02 -8.85
N ALA A 90 -4.74 -1.67 -9.63
CA ALA A 90 -4.22 -2.99 -9.33
C ALA A 90 -3.27 -2.90 -8.13
N VAL A 91 -3.44 -3.84 -7.19
CA VAL A 91 -2.56 -3.99 -6.03
C VAL A 91 -1.46 -4.99 -6.36
N LEU A 92 -0.22 -4.62 -6.08
CA LEU A 92 0.93 -5.51 -6.10
C LEU A 92 1.40 -5.76 -4.69
N GLU A 93 1.59 -7.02 -4.33
CA GLU A 93 2.35 -7.39 -3.15
C GLU A 93 3.81 -7.64 -3.51
N ILE A 94 4.70 -7.04 -2.73
CA ILE A 94 6.12 -6.97 -3.06
C ILE A 94 6.91 -7.34 -1.82
N HIS A 95 7.62 -8.45 -1.89
CA HIS A 95 8.61 -8.83 -0.90
C HIS A 95 9.95 -8.17 -1.28
N TYR A 96 10.58 -7.51 -0.31
CA TYR A 96 11.86 -6.82 -0.50
C TYR A 96 12.81 -7.10 0.69
N GLN A 97 14.10 -6.91 0.49
CA GLN A 97 15.09 -6.95 1.59
C GLN A 97 15.84 -5.63 1.67
N THR A 98 15.93 -5.07 2.89
CA THR A 98 16.76 -3.91 3.16
C THR A 98 18.22 -4.32 3.32
N GLY A 99 19.15 -3.57 2.72
CA GLY A 99 20.60 -3.78 2.88
C GLY A 99 21.27 -4.79 1.94
N ASN A 100 20.52 -5.60 1.19
CA ASN A 100 21.06 -6.46 0.13
C ASN A 100 20.62 -5.94 -1.25
N LYS A 101 21.51 -5.99 -2.24
CA LYS A 101 21.22 -5.49 -3.60
C LYS A 101 20.03 -6.27 -4.20
N ALA A 102 18.85 -5.66 -4.13
CA ALA A 102 17.70 -5.88 -5.01
C ALA A 102 17.13 -7.30 -5.08
N PHE A 103 16.81 -7.93 -3.95
CA PHE A 103 15.75 -8.96 -4.01
C PHE A 103 14.40 -8.24 -3.98
N ILE A 104 13.69 -8.31 -5.11
CA ILE A 104 12.33 -7.84 -5.27
C ILE A 104 11.58 -9.00 -5.88
N ASP A 105 10.55 -9.47 -5.18
CA ASP A 105 9.66 -10.47 -5.74
C ASP A 105 8.23 -9.93 -5.68
N ILE A 106 7.59 -9.89 -6.85
CA ILE A 106 6.15 -9.62 -6.90
C ILE A 106 5.51 -10.94 -6.52
N THR A 107 5.07 -11.04 -5.28
CA THR A 107 4.54 -12.28 -4.74
C THR A 107 3.13 -12.53 -5.23
N GLU A 108 2.33 -11.47 -5.35
CA GLU A 108 0.93 -11.54 -5.78
C GLU A 108 0.52 -10.26 -6.52
N GLN A 109 -0.49 -10.40 -7.38
CA GLN A 109 -1.14 -9.28 -8.06
C GLN A 109 -2.65 -9.44 -8.01
N PHE A 110 -3.33 -8.36 -7.62
CA PHE A 110 -4.79 -8.27 -7.57
C PHE A 110 -5.27 -7.20 -8.55
N SER A 111 -6.44 -7.42 -9.13
CA SER A 111 -7.06 -6.49 -10.08
C SER A 111 -7.60 -5.22 -9.43
N SER A 112 -7.80 -5.21 -8.11
CA SER A 112 -8.35 -4.09 -7.35
C SER A 112 -8.01 -4.17 -5.86
N ILE A 113 -8.17 -3.06 -5.14
CA ILE A 113 -8.11 -2.99 -3.67
C ILE A 113 -9.19 -3.89 -3.06
N SER A 114 -10.41 -3.85 -3.60
CA SER A 114 -11.52 -4.71 -3.17
C SER A 114 -11.23 -6.21 -3.30
N GLU A 115 -10.52 -6.63 -4.36
CA GLU A 115 -10.07 -8.02 -4.49
C GLU A 115 -8.96 -8.37 -3.49
N TRP A 116 -7.99 -7.48 -3.30
CA TRP A 116 -6.92 -7.66 -2.32
C TRP A 116 -7.51 -7.85 -0.91
N VAL A 117 -8.39 -6.95 -0.45
CA VAL A 117 -9.04 -7.04 0.87
C VAL A 117 -9.80 -8.35 1.05
N ARG A 118 -10.53 -8.81 0.01
CA ARG A 118 -11.25 -10.09 0.09
C ARG A 118 -10.33 -11.30 0.25
N ASN A 119 -9.13 -11.25 -0.31
CA ASN A 119 -8.15 -12.33 -0.15
C ASN A 119 -7.45 -12.27 1.20
N MET A 120 -7.25 -11.09 1.77
CA MET A 120 -6.61 -10.94 3.09
C MET A 120 -7.53 -11.33 4.27
N LYS A 121 -8.85 -11.42 4.05
CA LYS A 121 -9.83 -11.88 5.05
C LYS A 121 -10.01 -13.41 5.10
N ARG A 122 -9.36 -14.16 4.21
CA ARG A 122 -9.48 -15.62 4.11
C ARG A 122 -8.42 -16.33 4.94
#